data_AF-A0A7I0HN30-F1
#
_entry.id   AF-A0A7I0HN30-F1
#
_cell.length_a   1.000
_cell.length_b   1.000
_cell.length_c   1.000
_cell.angle_alpha   90.00
_cell.angle_beta   90.00
_cell.angle_gamma   90.00
#
_symmetry.space_group_name_H-M   'P 1'
#
loop_
_entity.id
_entity.type
_entity.pdbx_description
1 polymer ?
#
loop_
_entity_poly.entity_id
_entity_poly.type
_entity_poly.pdbx_seq_one_letter_code
_entity_poly.pdbx_strand_id
1 'polypeptide(L)'
;MLPKILDEKILPMISQARITNDLKHVKEQLPIWMVDRLSKKRNITEDESSEMVVTILEVFSKMWILSLKYQLTHVLGFFVTYVFNQYRNRFRKSEIPESGELYLQLWNYEAPANEEDPIEDSINSLCMNLEKLPSFTALVLSLQFDLPMKQNLKQLLLWKLKENQMDPNLFFEECEGRRSEHRQMINRLSSMITRYTRKLYETTDPNRRIWYGKQKKIWMLRRSRALGRSFFSEREIAKWLGITRKAVRNHLSQGKHELRKVGKDLLHYA
;
A
#
# COMPACT_ATOMS: atom_id res chain seq x y z
N MET A 1 -34.18 16.34 15.53
CA MET A 1 -33.29 15.94 16.63
C MET A 1 -32.31 14.90 16.11
N LEU A 2 -31.01 15.02 16.41
CA LEU A 2 -30.01 14.02 16.01
C LEU A 2 -30.13 12.77 16.91
N PRO A 3 -30.01 11.54 16.34
CA PRO A 3 -30.11 10.31 17.13
C PRO A 3 -28.99 10.25 18.18
N LYS A 4 -29.34 9.85 19.41
CA LYS A 4 -28.35 9.54 20.46
C LYS A 4 -27.74 8.18 20.12
N ILE A 5 -26.44 8.19 19.84
CA ILE A 5 -25.66 6.98 19.58
C ILE A 5 -24.68 6.87 20.75
N LEU A 6 -24.71 5.75 21.46
CA LEU A 6 -23.73 5.43 22.49
C LEU A 6 -22.74 4.45 21.86
N ASP A 7 -21.52 4.92 21.63
CA ASP A 7 -20.41 4.08 21.20
C ASP A 7 -19.30 4.20 22.24
N GLU A 8 -19.08 3.12 22.99
CA GLU A 8 -18.27 3.09 24.22
C GLU A 8 -16.80 3.43 23.97
N LYS A 9 -16.31 3.30 22.72
CA LYS A 9 -14.90 3.55 22.37
C LYS A 9 -14.66 4.92 21.74
N ILE A 10 -15.56 5.38 20.87
CA ILE A 10 -15.37 6.61 20.10
C ILE A 10 -15.77 7.86 20.89
N LEU A 11 -16.81 7.76 21.72
CA LEU A 11 -17.31 8.92 22.48
C LEU A 11 -16.29 9.44 23.51
N PRO A 12 -15.62 8.58 24.31
CA PRO A 12 -14.56 9.03 25.24
C PRO A 12 -13.37 9.66 24.50
N MET A 13 -12.99 9.10 23.35
CA MET A 13 -11.91 9.62 22.52
C MET A 13 -12.22 11.05 22.01
N ILE A 14 -13.45 11.30 21.54
CA ILE A 14 -13.90 12.64 21.13
C ILE A 14 -13.90 13.59 22.33
N SER A 15 -14.38 13.13 23.49
CA SER A 15 -14.40 13.92 24.72
C SER A 15 -12.99 14.36 25.12
N GLN A 16 -12.03 13.42 25.12
CA GLN A 16 -10.64 13.70 25.47
C GLN A 16 -10.01 14.69 24.48
N ALA A 17 -10.22 14.49 23.18
CA ALA A 17 -9.70 15.37 22.14
C ALA A 17 -10.27 16.79 22.18
N ARG A 18 -11.50 16.98 22.67
CA ARG A 18 -12.06 18.32 22.90
C ARG A 18 -11.36 19.06 24.06
N ILE A 19 -10.84 18.33 25.03
CA ILE A 19 -10.15 18.88 26.21
C ILE A 19 -8.67 19.13 25.88
N THR A 20 -7.99 18.16 25.29
CA THR A 20 -6.54 18.21 25.03
C THR A 20 -6.18 18.88 23.71
N ASN A 21 -7.16 19.06 22.82
CA ASN A 21 -6.97 19.52 21.44
C ASN A 21 -6.03 18.64 20.60
N ASP A 22 -5.71 17.43 21.07
CA ASP A 22 -4.97 16.43 20.32
C ASP A 22 -5.93 15.61 19.45
N LEU A 23 -5.83 15.83 18.14
CA LEU A 23 -6.71 15.22 17.16
C LEU A 23 -6.11 13.97 16.49
N LYS A 24 -4.89 13.55 16.84
CA LYS A 24 -4.19 12.45 16.15
C LYS A 24 -5.03 11.16 16.18
N HIS A 25 -5.36 10.69 17.38
CA HIS A 25 -6.15 9.47 17.58
C HIS A 25 -7.57 9.57 17.01
N VAL A 26 -8.17 10.76 17.04
CA VAL A 26 -9.50 10.98 16.44
C VAL A 26 -9.45 10.91 14.92
N LYS A 27 -8.41 11.47 14.29
CA LYS A 27 -8.22 11.43 12.84
C LYS A 27 -8.05 10.01 12.32
N GLU A 28 -7.43 9.13 13.10
CA GLU A 28 -7.24 7.73 12.72
C GLU A 28 -8.56 6.93 12.83
N GLN A 29 -9.27 7.06 13.95
CA GLN A 29 -10.37 6.15 14.28
C GLN A 29 -11.76 6.64 13.84
N LEU A 30 -11.99 7.96 13.88
CA LEU A 30 -13.32 8.52 13.61
C LEU A 30 -13.76 8.36 12.13
N PRO A 31 -12.91 8.60 11.12
CA PRO A 31 -13.31 8.43 9.71
C PRO A 31 -13.67 6.99 9.36
N ILE A 32 -12.92 6.02 9.87
CA ILE A 32 -13.18 4.58 9.69
C ILE A 32 -14.54 4.23 10.30
N TRP A 33 -14.75 4.63 11.55
CA TRP A 33 -16.01 4.42 12.24
C TRP A 33 -17.22 5.05 11.51
N MET A 34 -17.06 6.26 10.96
CA MET A 34 -18.09 6.93 10.19
C MET A 34 -18.49 6.13 8.94
N VAL A 35 -17.50 5.61 8.20
CA VAL A 35 -17.72 4.82 6.99
C VAL A 35 -18.31 3.44 7.30
N ASP A 36 -17.91 2.81 8.41
CA ASP A 36 -18.54 1.57 8.89
C ASP A 36 -20.04 1.73 9.21
N ARG A 37 -20.44 2.91 9.72
CA ARG A 37 -21.86 3.20 9.95
C ARG A 37 -22.61 3.47 8.65
N LEU A 38 -21.93 4.00 7.63
CA LEU A 38 -22.48 4.18 6.29
C LEU A 38 -22.69 2.83 5.59
N SER A 39 -21.68 1.95 5.60
CA SER A 39 -21.72 0.63 4.94
C SER A 39 -22.80 -0.29 5.53
N LYS A 40 -23.08 -0.18 6.84
CA LYS A 40 -24.19 -0.93 7.47
C LYS A 40 -25.58 -0.55 6.96
N LYS A 41 -25.77 0.65 6.37
CA LYS A 41 -27.07 1.09 5.83
C LYS A 41 -27.10 1.21 4.29
N ARG A 42 -25.94 1.14 3.62
CA ARG A 42 -25.81 1.31 2.18
C ARG A 42 -24.83 0.26 1.66
N ASN A 43 -25.20 -0.43 0.58
CA ASN A 43 -24.27 -1.30 -0.12
C ASN A 43 -23.26 -0.42 -0.87
N ILE A 44 -22.13 -0.16 -0.22
CA ILE A 44 -20.98 0.55 -0.79
C ILE A 44 -19.87 -0.45 -1.05
N THR A 45 -19.11 -0.23 -2.12
CA THR A 45 -17.92 -1.02 -2.46
C THR A 45 -16.73 -0.65 -1.57
N GLU A 46 -15.69 -1.49 -1.57
CA GLU A 46 -14.47 -1.25 -0.80
C GLU A 46 -13.69 -0.01 -1.30
N ASP A 47 -13.70 0.21 -2.62
CA ASP A 47 -13.15 1.42 -3.25
C ASP A 47 -13.90 2.68 -2.78
N GLU A 48 -15.24 2.66 -2.80
CA GLU A 48 -16.06 3.78 -2.31
C GLU A 48 -15.89 4.04 -0.81
N SER A 49 -15.67 2.99 -0.03
CA SER A 49 -15.41 3.09 1.41
C SER A 49 -14.08 3.80 1.66
N SER A 50 -13.03 3.38 0.97
CA SER A 50 -11.69 3.98 1.07
C SER A 50 -11.69 5.43 0.60
N GLU A 51 -12.36 5.72 -0.52
CA GLU A 51 -12.52 7.08 -1.03
C GLU A 51 -13.29 7.98 -0.05
N MET A 52 -14.29 7.44 0.65
CA MET A 52 -15.04 8.19 1.66
C MET A 52 -14.19 8.49 2.91
N VAL A 53 -13.34 7.56 3.35
CA VAL A 53 -12.40 7.81 4.46
C VAL A 53 -11.47 8.97 4.11
N VAL A 54 -10.86 8.94 2.91
CA VAL A 54 -9.98 10.02 2.44
C VAL A 54 -10.72 11.35 2.36
N THR A 55 -11.94 11.35 1.81
CA THR A 55 -12.76 12.57 1.72
C THR A 55 -13.05 13.16 3.11
N ILE A 56 -13.35 12.31 4.10
CA ILE A 56 -13.58 12.75 5.49
C ILE A 56 -12.29 13.33 6.08
N LEU A 57 -11.13 12.73 5.80
CA LEU A 57 -9.83 13.24 6.25
C LEU A 57 -9.51 14.62 5.65
N GLU A 58 -9.77 14.84 4.36
CA GLU A 58 -9.56 16.12 3.68
C GLU A 58 -10.39 17.25 4.30
N VAL A 59 -11.65 16.97 4.63
CA VAL A 59 -12.55 17.95 5.26
C VAL A 59 -12.56 17.86 6.79
N PHE A 60 -11.66 17.08 7.39
CA PHE A 60 -11.72 16.73 8.81
C PHE A 60 -11.67 17.97 9.69
N SER A 61 -10.78 18.92 9.40
CA SER A 61 -10.65 20.17 10.18
C SER A 61 -11.96 20.96 10.20
N LYS A 62 -12.57 21.15 9.03
CA LYS A 62 -13.87 21.84 8.88
C LYS A 62 -15.00 21.09 9.58
N MET A 63 -15.06 19.77 9.39
CA MET A 63 -16.05 18.90 10.03
C MET A 63 -15.90 18.91 11.56
N TRP A 64 -14.68 18.87 12.07
CA TRP A 64 -14.37 18.87 13.49
C TRP A 64 -14.81 20.18 14.15
N ILE A 65 -14.48 21.33 13.55
CA ILE A 65 -14.92 22.65 14.04
C ILE A 65 -16.45 22.72 14.09
N LEU A 66 -17.14 22.22 13.07
CA LEU A 66 -18.61 22.17 13.05
C LEU A 66 -19.16 21.26 14.17
N SER A 67 -18.47 20.16 14.47
CA SER A 67 -18.87 19.24 15.52
C SER A 67 -18.89 19.88 16.91
N LEU A 68 -18.05 20.89 17.16
CA LEU A 68 -17.94 21.57 18.46
C LEU A 68 -19.23 22.31 18.86
N LYS A 69 -20.07 22.68 17.88
CA LYS A 69 -21.39 23.29 18.12
C LYS A 69 -22.41 22.31 18.68
N TYR A 70 -22.12 21.01 18.65
CA TYR A 70 -23.00 19.96 19.14
C TYR A 70 -22.59 19.49 20.53
N GLN A 71 -23.59 19.29 21.40
CA GLN A 71 -23.42 18.62 22.68
C GLN A 71 -22.81 17.23 22.47
N LEU A 72 -21.97 16.79 23.41
CA LEU A 72 -21.25 15.52 23.32
C LEU A 72 -22.21 14.33 23.10
N THR A 73 -23.38 14.35 23.73
CA THR A 73 -24.45 13.34 23.59
C THR A 73 -25.02 13.19 22.16
N HIS A 74 -24.84 14.19 21.30
CA HIS A 74 -25.37 14.23 19.94
C HIS A 74 -24.29 14.28 18.85
N VAL A 75 -23.00 14.36 19.23
CA VAL A 75 -21.89 14.53 18.28
C VAL A 75 -21.73 13.34 17.34
N LEU A 76 -21.94 12.12 17.85
CA LEU A 76 -21.89 10.91 17.02
C LEU A 76 -23.01 10.90 15.97
N GLY A 77 -24.21 11.38 16.33
CA GLY A 77 -25.31 11.57 15.39
C GLY A 77 -24.98 12.59 14.30
N PHE A 78 -24.26 13.66 14.65
CA PHE A 78 -23.73 14.63 13.69
C PHE A 78 -22.77 13.96 12.69
N PHE A 79 -21.77 13.22 13.17
CA PHE A 79 -20.79 12.56 12.29
C PHE A 79 -21.44 11.55 11.34
N VAL A 80 -22.37 10.73 11.85
CA VAL A 80 -23.14 9.81 10.99
C VAL A 80 -23.94 10.59 9.96
N THR A 81 -24.62 11.67 10.33
CA THR A 81 -25.40 12.46 9.36
C THR A 81 -24.50 13.14 8.32
N TYR A 82 -23.32 13.59 8.75
CA TYR A 82 -22.33 14.24 7.90
C TYR A 82 -21.81 13.30 6.81
N VAL A 83 -21.40 12.07 7.17
CA VAL A 83 -20.91 11.10 6.18
C VAL A 83 -22.00 10.66 5.20
N PHE A 84 -23.25 10.50 5.65
CA PHE A 84 -24.37 10.19 4.76
C PHE A 84 -24.67 11.32 3.77
N ASN A 85 -24.57 12.58 4.20
CA ASN A 85 -24.74 13.73 3.32
C ASN A 85 -23.59 13.88 2.33
N GLN A 86 -22.36 13.64 2.77
CA GLN A 86 -21.19 13.66 1.88
C GLN A 86 -21.29 12.59 0.79
N TYR A 87 -21.62 11.35 1.18
CA TYR A 87 -21.90 10.26 0.26
C TYR A 87 -23.01 10.68 -0.72
N ARG A 88 -24.18 11.11 -0.23
CA ARG A 88 -25.31 11.50 -1.09
C ARG A 88 -24.98 12.65 -2.05
N ASN A 89 -24.21 13.65 -1.63
CA ASN A 89 -23.85 14.79 -2.47
C ASN A 89 -22.85 14.41 -3.56
N ARG A 90 -21.93 13.48 -3.28
CA ARG A 90 -20.99 12.92 -4.24
C ARG A 90 -21.70 12.17 -5.37
N PHE A 91 -22.68 11.34 -5.04
CA PHE A 91 -23.48 10.61 -6.05
C PHE A 91 -24.52 11.48 -6.77
N ARG A 92 -24.78 12.70 -6.30
CA ARG A 92 -25.67 13.67 -6.96
C ARG A 92 -24.94 14.62 -7.90
N LYS A 93 -23.63 14.84 -7.70
CA LYS A 93 -22.81 15.67 -8.58
C LYS A 93 -21.97 14.78 -9.46
N SER A 94 -22.40 14.60 -10.71
CA SER A 94 -21.58 14.06 -11.81
C SER A 94 -20.46 15.01 -12.25
N GLU A 95 -20.04 15.92 -11.38
CA GLU A 95 -19.01 16.92 -11.63
C GLU A 95 -17.93 16.76 -10.57
N ILE A 96 -16.72 16.56 -11.07
CA ILE A 96 -15.48 16.55 -10.29
C ILE A 96 -15.36 17.94 -9.65
N PRO A 97 -15.29 18.06 -8.31
CA PRO A 97 -15.10 19.36 -7.70
C PRO A 97 -13.75 19.95 -8.12
N GLU A 98 -13.67 21.29 -8.19
CA GLU A 98 -12.50 22.12 -8.51
C GLU A 98 -11.29 21.94 -7.55
N SER A 99 -11.13 20.78 -6.90
CA SER A 99 -9.95 20.45 -6.08
C SER A 99 -8.75 19.96 -6.90
N GLY A 100 -8.86 19.89 -8.24
CA GLY A 100 -7.78 19.47 -9.13
C GLY A 100 -6.50 20.32 -9.02
N GLU A 101 -6.61 21.58 -8.59
CA GLU A 101 -5.46 22.48 -8.36
C GLU A 101 -4.66 22.11 -7.10
N LEU A 102 -5.32 21.64 -6.04
CA LEU A 102 -4.64 21.22 -4.81
C LEU A 102 -3.85 19.92 -5.03
N TYR A 103 -4.38 19.02 -5.87
CA TYR A 103 -3.69 17.79 -6.30
C TYR A 103 -2.41 18.09 -7.11
N LEU A 104 -2.40 19.16 -7.91
CA LEU A 104 -1.21 19.60 -8.66
C LEU A 104 -0.16 20.25 -7.74
N GLN A 105 -0.58 20.94 -6.67
CA GLN A 105 0.33 21.58 -5.72
C GLN A 105 1.01 20.59 -4.77
N LEU A 106 0.32 19.51 -4.36
CA LEU A 106 0.91 18.42 -3.57
C LEU A 106 2.01 17.65 -4.32
N TRP A 107 2.06 17.76 -5.64
CA TRP A 107 3.00 17.04 -6.52
C TRP A 107 4.25 17.84 -6.91
N ASN A 108 4.33 19.11 -6.49
CA ASN A 108 5.50 19.98 -6.71
C ASN A 108 6.52 19.95 -5.56
N TYR A 109 6.32 19.10 -4.55
CA TYR A 109 7.39 18.86 -3.59
C TYR A 109 8.49 18.03 -4.26
N GLU A 110 9.74 18.53 -4.18
CA GLU A 110 10.93 17.82 -4.67
C GLU A 110 11.20 16.51 -3.90
N ALA A 111 10.51 16.29 -2.77
CA ALA A 111 10.44 15.03 -2.04
C ALA A 111 8.97 14.69 -1.72
N PRO A 112 8.54 13.41 -1.77
CA PRO A 112 7.17 13.03 -1.46
C PRO A 112 6.79 13.50 -0.04
N ALA A 113 5.73 14.30 0.07
CA ALA A 113 5.16 14.64 1.37
C ALA A 113 4.56 13.36 1.99
N ASN A 114 5.30 12.81 2.96
CA ASN A 114 5.18 11.49 3.58
C ASN A 114 5.81 10.34 2.76
N GLU A 115 7.15 10.24 2.80
CA GLU A 115 7.86 8.96 2.68
C GLU A 115 7.72 8.15 3.98
N GLU A 116 6.49 7.92 4.47
CA GLU A 116 6.26 6.68 5.19
C GLU A 116 5.90 5.69 4.10
N ASP A 117 6.95 5.13 3.47
CA ASP A 117 6.77 4.04 2.54
C ASP A 117 6.12 2.90 3.35
N PRO A 118 4.87 2.49 3.09
CA PRO A 118 4.28 1.32 3.75
C PRO A 118 5.12 0.04 3.51
N ILE A 119 6.11 0.15 2.61
CA ILE A 119 7.15 -0.80 2.30
C ILE A 119 8.11 -1.02 3.49
N GLU A 120 8.49 -0.04 4.32
CA GLU A 120 9.47 -0.28 5.39
C GLU A 120 8.91 -1.12 6.55
N ASP A 121 7.72 -0.79 7.05
CA ASP A 121 7.06 -1.58 8.10
C ASP A 121 6.68 -2.99 7.62
N SER A 122 6.29 -3.11 6.34
CA SER A 122 5.99 -4.41 5.74
C SER A 122 7.24 -5.24 5.44
N ILE A 123 8.36 -4.63 5.02
CA ILE A 123 9.66 -5.28 4.90
C ILE A 123 10.11 -5.81 6.25
N ASN A 124 9.95 -5.04 7.32
CA ASN A 124 10.33 -5.46 8.67
C ASN A 124 9.51 -6.67 9.14
N SER A 125 8.20 -6.65 8.92
CA SER A 125 7.31 -7.81 9.18
C SER A 125 7.69 -9.03 8.34
N LEU A 126 8.01 -8.82 7.06
CA LEU A 126 8.42 -9.87 6.12
C LEU A 126 9.77 -10.48 6.53
N CYS A 127 10.74 -9.65 6.96
CA CYS A 127 12.02 -10.10 7.51
C CYS A 127 11.82 -10.98 8.75
N MET A 128 10.97 -10.57 9.69
CA MET A 128 10.67 -11.37 10.88
C MET A 128 9.98 -12.70 10.56
N ASN A 129 9.18 -12.76 9.49
CA ASN A 129 8.53 -13.99 9.07
C ASN A 129 9.46 -14.89 8.26
N LEU A 130 10.41 -14.34 7.48
CA LEU A 130 11.47 -15.12 6.84
C LEU A 130 12.36 -15.83 7.86
N GLU A 131 12.61 -15.21 9.02
CA GLU A 131 13.42 -15.82 10.09
C GLU A 131 12.78 -17.05 10.73
N LYS A 132 11.45 -17.16 10.67
CA LYS A 132 10.72 -18.33 11.18
C LYS A 132 10.84 -19.53 10.23
N LEU A 133 11.25 -19.30 8.97
CA LEU A 133 11.42 -20.35 7.98
C LEU A 133 12.78 -21.03 8.15
N PRO A 134 12.93 -22.28 7.68
CA PRO A 134 14.24 -22.92 7.58
C PRO A 134 15.21 -22.04 6.76
N SER A 135 16.45 -21.88 7.24
CA SER A 135 17.43 -20.93 6.66
C SER A 135 17.64 -21.09 5.15
N PHE A 136 17.59 -22.33 4.66
CA PHE A 136 17.74 -22.63 3.23
C PHE A 136 16.50 -22.24 2.41
N THR A 137 15.31 -22.44 2.96
CA THR A 137 14.04 -21.98 2.36
C THR A 137 13.99 -20.46 2.32
N ALA A 138 14.38 -19.79 3.41
CA ALA A 138 14.50 -18.33 3.46
C ALA A 138 15.51 -17.80 2.44
N LEU A 139 16.63 -18.50 2.23
CA LEU A 139 17.66 -18.10 1.27
C LEU A 139 17.15 -18.18 -0.17
N VAL A 140 16.48 -19.27 -0.52
CA VAL A 140 15.89 -19.46 -1.85
C VAL A 140 14.82 -18.40 -2.13
N LEU A 141 13.97 -18.07 -1.16
CA LEU A 141 12.98 -17.00 -1.29
C LEU A 141 13.64 -15.62 -1.42
N SER A 142 14.68 -15.36 -0.63
CA SER A 142 15.40 -14.08 -0.67
C SER A 142 16.05 -13.84 -2.03
N LEU A 143 16.59 -14.90 -2.65
CA LEU A 143 17.11 -14.82 -4.01
C LEU A 143 16.01 -14.68 -5.07
N GLN A 144 14.86 -15.35 -4.89
CA GLN A 144 13.78 -15.27 -5.88
C GLN A 144 13.12 -13.88 -5.91
N PHE A 145 13.02 -13.19 -4.78
CA PHE A 145 12.26 -11.94 -4.65
C PHE A 145 13.11 -10.73 -4.24
N ASP A 146 14.44 -10.85 -4.29
CA ASP A 146 15.39 -9.80 -3.87
C ASP A 146 15.15 -9.26 -2.45
N LEU A 147 14.86 -10.17 -1.51
CA LEU A 147 14.52 -9.78 -0.14
C LEU A 147 15.80 -9.48 0.67
N PRO A 148 15.73 -8.50 1.60
CA PRO A 148 16.87 -8.17 2.45
C PRO A 148 17.27 -9.37 3.32
N MET A 149 18.55 -9.74 3.24
CA MET A 149 19.12 -10.84 4.01
C MET A 149 19.77 -10.33 5.29
N LYS A 150 19.45 -10.94 6.43
CA LYS A 150 20.21 -10.74 7.68
C LYS A 150 21.59 -11.41 7.60
N GLN A 151 22.47 -11.06 8.54
CA GLN A 151 23.87 -11.48 8.55
C GLN A 151 24.06 -13.01 8.46
N ASN A 152 23.26 -13.79 9.19
CA ASN A 152 23.33 -15.27 9.18
C ASN A 152 22.99 -15.85 7.79
N LEU A 153 21.98 -15.29 7.11
CA LEU A 153 21.58 -15.70 5.76
C LEU A 153 22.65 -15.32 4.72
N LYS A 154 23.25 -14.13 4.87
CA LYS A 154 24.39 -13.70 4.04
C LYS A 154 25.58 -14.65 4.21
N GLN A 155 25.90 -15.04 5.43
CA GLN A 155 26.98 -16.02 5.70
C GLN A 155 26.69 -17.38 5.06
N LEU A 156 25.44 -17.86 5.13
CA LEU A 156 25.03 -19.11 4.47
C LEU A 156 25.17 -19.03 2.95
N LEU A 157 24.77 -17.90 2.34
CA LEU A 157 24.96 -17.65 0.91
C LEU A 157 26.44 -17.68 0.53
N LEU A 158 27.29 -16.94 1.26
CA LEU A 158 28.73 -16.90 1.03
C LEU A 158 29.36 -18.29 1.16
N TRP A 159 28.93 -19.07 2.15
CA TRP A 159 29.38 -20.45 2.32
C TRP A 159 28.99 -21.32 1.12
N LYS A 160 27.74 -21.23 0.65
CA LYS A 160 27.27 -21.97 -0.53
C LYS A 160 27.98 -21.58 -1.82
N LEU A 161 28.25 -20.29 -2.02
CA LEU A 161 29.01 -19.82 -3.18
C LEU A 161 30.44 -20.40 -3.16
N LYS A 162 31.10 -20.38 -2.00
CA LYS A 162 32.44 -20.98 -1.83
C LYS A 162 32.44 -22.50 -2.03
N GLU A 163 31.46 -23.20 -1.47
CA GLU A 163 31.29 -24.65 -1.62
C GLU A 163 31.16 -25.05 -3.10
N ASN A 164 30.46 -24.21 -3.89
CA ASN A 164 30.27 -24.41 -5.33
C ASN A 164 31.38 -23.82 -6.20
N GLN A 165 32.48 -23.34 -5.60
CA GLN A 165 33.59 -22.69 -6.32
C GLN A 165 33.16 -21.48 -7.17
N MET A 166 32.10 -20.79 -6.75
CA MET A 166 31.59 -19.59 -7.42
C MET A 166 32.22 -18.35 -6.79
N ASP A 167 32.58 -17.37 -7.61
CA ASP A 167 33.11 -16.09 -7.13
C ASP A 167 32.00 -15.24 -6.48
N PRO A 168 32.09 -14.92 -5.17
CA PRO A 168 31.13 -14.05 -4.51
C PRO A 168 31.06 -12.66 -5.12
N ASN A 169 32.18 -12.11 -5.60
CA ASN A 169 32.21 -10.75 -6.15
C ASN A 169 31.39 -10.68 -7.44
N LEU A 170 31.61 -11.63 -8.36
CA LEU A 170 30.81 -11.77 -9.57
C LEU A 170 29.31 -11.90 -9.27
N PHE A 171 28.94 -12.70 -8.27
CA PHE A 171 27.55 -12.85 -7.86
C PHE A 171 26.92 -11.52 -7.43
N PHE A 172 27.61 -10.75 -6.59
CA PHE A 172 27.09 -9.47 -6.10
C PHE A 172 27.07 -8.40 -7.19
N GLU A 173 28.04 -8.37 -8.10
CA GLU A 173 28.02 -7.50 -9.28
C GLU A 173 26.82 -7.79 -10.18
N GLU A 174 26.53 -9.06 -10.47
CA GLU A 174 25.34 -9.45 -11.24
C GLU A 174 24.04 -9.04 -10.51
N CYS A 175 24.00 -9.18 -9.18
CA CYS A 175 22.84 -8.74 -8.39
C CYS A 175 22.61 -7.23 -8.50
N GLU A 176 23.65 -6.42 -8.29
CA GLU A 176 23.53 -4.96 -8.37
C GLU A 176 23.19 -4.48 -9.79
N GLY A 177 23.77 -5.11 -10.81
CA GLY A 177 23.41 -4.84 -12.21
C GLY A 177 21.92 -5.06 -12.47
N ARG A 178 21.38 -6.20 -12.04
CA ARG A 178 19.94 -6.50 -12.15
C ARG A 178 19.06 -5.55 -11.35
N ARG A 179 19.46 -5.19 -10.12
CA ARG A 179 18.74 -4.20 -9.30
C ARG A 179 18.65 -2.86 -10.02
N SER A 180 19.76 -2.41 -10.63
CA SER A 180 19.80 -1.17 -11.40
C SER A 180 18.85 -1.21 -12.60
N GLU A 181 18.91 -2.26 -13.42
CA GLU A 181 18.01 -2.44 -14.57
C GLU A 181 16.53 -2.50 -14.14
N HIS A 182 16.25 -3.21 -13.06
CA HIS A 182 14.90 -3.34 -12.52
C HIS A 182 14.35 -2.00 -12.02
N ARG A 183 15.16 -1.23 -11.27
CA ARG A 183 14.83 0.13 -10.83
C ARG A 183 14.58 1.05 -12.03
N GLN A 184 15.44 1.01 -13.05
CA GLN A 184 15.23 1.80 -14.27
C GLN A 184 13.92 1.44 -14.98
N MET A 185 13.60 0.15 -15.09
CA MET A 185 12.35 -0.32 -15.67
C MET A 185 11.13 0.17 -14.88
N ILE A 186 11.15 0.03 -13.55
CA ILE A 186 10.06 0.53 -12.68
C ILE A 186 9.92 2.03 -12.83
N ASN A 187 11.02 2.79 -12.79
CA ASN A 187 11.01 4.24 -12.94
C ASN A 187 10.39 4.67 -14.27
N ARG A 188 10.73 3.99 -15.37
CA ARG A 188 10.13 4.21 -16.69
C ARG A 188 8.62 3.95 -16.68
N LEU A 189 8.18 2.86 -16.06
CA LEU A 189 6.76 2.52 -15.97
C LEU A 189 5.99 3.52 -15.09
N SER A 190 6.54 3.90 -13.94
CA SER A 190 6.01 4.94 -13.07
C SER A 190 5.88 6.28 -13.80
N SER A 191 6.92 6.71 -14.52
CA SER A 191 6.90 7.93 -15.34
C SER A 191 5.77 7.92 -16.38
N MET A 192 5.53 6.78 -17.05
CA MET A 192 4.43 6.65 -18.00
C MET A 192 3.06 6.76 -17.31
N ILE A 193 2.89 6.17 -16.13
CA ILE A 193 1.67 6.27 -15.32
C ILE A 193 1.43 7.73 -14.91
N THR A 194 2.47 8.42 -14.44
CA THR A 194 2.46 9.85 -14.10
C THR A 194 2.04 10.69 -15.32
N ARG A 195 2.63 10.43 -16.49
CA ARG A 195 2.29 11.12 -17.75
C ARG A 195 0.82 10.97 -18.13
N TYR A 196 0.26 9.76 -18.05
CA TYR A 196 -1.17 9.56 -18.36
C TYR A 196 -2.10 10.12 -17.27
N THR A 197 -1.64 10.14 -16.03
CA THR A 197 -2.34 10.81 -14.93
C THR A 197 -2.44 12.31 -15.19
N ARG A 198 -1.34 12.95 -15.60
CA ARG A 198 -1.31 14.36 -16.01
C ARG A 198 -2.32 14.66 -17.13
N LYS A 199 -2.29 13.86 -18.20
CA LYS A 199 -3.22 14.00 -19.33
C LYS A 199 -4.70 13.85 -18.93
N LEU A 200 -5.01 13.04 -17.92
CA LEU A 200 -6.38 12.89 -17.40
C LEU A 200 -6.89 14.15 -16.69
N TYR A 201 -6.00 14.89 -16.03
CA TYR A 201 -6.32 16.16 -15.38
C TYR A 201 -6.39 17.31 -16.39
N GLU A 202 -5.48 17.34 -17.36
CA GLU A 202 -5.42 18.40 -18.39
C GLU A 202 -6.56 18.31 -19.43
N THR A 203 -7.16 17.12 -19.63
CA THR A 203 -8.14 16.90 -20.71
C THR A 203 -9.58 17.00 -20.20
N THR A 204 -10.34 17.94 -20.76
CA THR A 204 -11.78 18.13 -20.52
C THR A 204 -12.67 17.28 -21.45
N ASP A 205 -12.12 16.80 -22.59
CA ASP A 205 -12.84 15.92 -23.53
C ASP A 205 -13.08 14.52 -22.91
N PRO A 206 -14.36 14.11 -22.72
CA PRO A 206 -14.70 12.84 -22.09
C PRO A 206 -14.19 11.62 -22.87
N ASN A 207 -14.15 11.65 -24.20
CA ASN A 207 -13.71 10.51 -25.01
C ASN A 207 -12.20 10.27 -24.87
N ARG A 208 -11.41 11.35 -24.93
CA ARG A 208 -9.96 11.30 -24.69
C ARG A 208 -9.63 10.91 -23.26
N ARG A 209 -10.41 11.39 -22.29
CA ARG A 209 -10.27 11.02 -20.88
C ARG A 209 -10.49 9.52 -20.65
N ILE A 210 -11.51 8.92 -21.27
CA ILE A 210 -11.71 7.45 -21.24
C ILE A 210 -10.50 6.71 -21.82
N TRP A 211 -9.96 7.19 -22.96
CA TRP A 211 -8.80 6.57 -23.60
C TRP A 211 -7.53 6.66 -22.73
N TYR A 212 -7.21 7.83 -22.17
CA TYR A 212 -6.08 8.00 -21.25
C TYR A 212 -6.24 7.14 -19.98
N GLY A 213 -7.47 6.98 -19.48
CA GLY A 213 -7.78 6.10 -18.36
C GLY A 213 -7.45 4.64 -18.66
N LYS A 214 -7.82 4.15 -19.86
CA LYS A 214 -7.46 2.80 -20.32
C LYS A 214 -5.95 2.64 -20.45
N GLN A 215 -5.25 3.62 -21.02
CA GLN A 215 -3.78 3.56 -21.13
C GLN A 215 -3.10 3.54 -19.76
N LYS A 216 -3.51 4.41 -18.83
CA LYS A 216 -3.00 4.42 -17.45
C LYS A 216 -3.14 3.05 -16.79
N LYS A 217 -4.31 2.40 -16.90
CA LYS A 217 -4.55 1.05 -16.37
C LYS A 217 -3.59 0.01 -16.96
N ILE A 218 -3.31 0.05 -18.27
CA ILE A 218 -2.34 -0.86 -18.92
C ILE A 218 -0.94 -0.67 -18.33
N TRP A 219 -0.49 0.57 -18.14
CA TRP A 219 0.83 0.85 -17.58
C TRP A 219 0.93 0.47 -16.10
N MET A 220 -0.13 0.68 -15.32
CA MET A 220 -0.22 0.20 -13.94
C MET A 220 -0.10 -1.34 -13.86
N LEU A 221 -0.81 -2.05 -14.74
CA LEU A 221 -0.72 -3.52 -14.81
C LEU A 221 0.70 -3.98 -15.16
N ARG A 222 1.38 -3.29 -16.08
CA ARG A 222 2.78 -3.57 -16.43
C ARG A 222 3.71 -3.32 -15.25
N ARG A 223 3.52 -2.24 -14.49
CA ARG A 223 4.30 -1.93 -13.27
C ARG A 223 4.10 -3.00 -12.20
N SER A 224 2.85 -3.39 -11.92
CA SER A 224 2.55 -4.46 -10.96
C SER A 224 3.18 -5.80 -11.38
N ARG A 225 3.11 -6.17 -12.66
CA ARG A 225 3.81 -7.37 -13.17
C ARG A 225 5.33 -7.29 -13.11
N ALA A 226 5.88 -6.08 -13.28
CA ALA A 226 7.31 -5.85 -13.22
C ALA A 226 7.81 -6.04 -11.79
N LEU A 227 7.12 -5.47 -10.80
CA LEU A 227 7.39 -5.68 -9.38
C LEU A 227 7.30 -7.19 -9.04
N GLY A 228 6.25 -7.88 -9.51
CA GLY A 228 6.03 -9.30 -9.22
C GLY A 228 6.85 -10.31 -9.97
N ARG A 229 7.84 -9.84 -10.73
CA ARG A 229 8.73 -10.73 -11.47
C ARG A 229 9.80 -11.30 -10.53
N SER A 230 10.04 -12.60 -10.64
CA SER A 230 11.16 -13.23 -9.94
C SER A 230 12.49 -12.59 -10.34
N PHE A 231 13.28 -12.21 -9.36
CA PHE A 231 14.60 -11.58 -9.51
C PHE A 231 15.63 -12.56 -10.09
N PHE A 232 15.73 -13.76 -9.49
CA PHE A 232 16.41 -14.91 -10.07
C PHE A 232 15.41 -16.00 -10.48
N SER A 233 15.68 -16.62 -11.62
CA SER A 233 14.96 -17.81 -12.07
C SER A 233 15.34 -19.03 -11.23
N GLU A 234 14.47 -20.05 -11.19
CA GLU A 234 14.75 -21.31 -10.48
C GLU A 234 16.05 -21.97 -10.94
N ARG A 235 16.43 -21.80 -12.21
CA ARG A 235 17.65 -22.36 -12.81
C ARG A 235 18.89 -21.62 -12.31
N GLU A 236 18.81 -20.30 -12.18
CA GLU A 236 19.91 -19.49 -11.66
C GLU A 236 20.11 -19.74 -10.17
N ILE A 237 19.02 -19.80 -9.39
CA ILE A 237 19.10 -20.14 -7.96
C ILE A 237 19.72 -21.53 -7.78
N ALA A 238 19.30 -22.52 -8.58
CA ALA A 238 19.88 -23.86 -8.58
C ALA A 238 21.39 -23.83 -8.87
N LYS A 239 21.81 -23.04 -9.86
CA LYS A 239 23.23 -22.87 -10.22
C LYS A 239 24.03 -22.25 -9.07
N TRP A 240 23.56 -21.15 -8.50
CA TRP A 240 24.28 -20.42 -7.44
C TRP A 240 24.35 -21.19 -6.13
N LEU A 241 23.29 -21.92 -5.77
CA LEU A 241 23.23 -22.69 -4.53
C LEU A 241 23.76 -24.13 -4.67
N GLY A 242 24.07 -24.60 -5.89
CA GLY A 242 24.59 -25.96 -6.11
C GLY A 242 23.56 -27.04 -5.83
N ILE A 243 22.28 -26.75 -6.06
CA ILE A 243 21.16 -27.65 -5.80
C ILE A 243 20.37 -27.93 -7.07
N THR A 244 19.55 -28.96 -7.06
CA THR A 244 18.68 -29.26 -8.21
C THR A 244 17.53 -28.25 -8.32
N ARG A 245 17.05 -28.00 -9.54
CA ARG A 245 15.84 -27.20 -9.79
C ARG A 245 14.61 -27.73 -9.02
N LYS A 246 14.53 -29.05 -8.84
CA LYS A 246 13.46 -29.70 -8.06
C LYS A 246 13.55 -29.30 -6.58
N ALA A 247 14.75 -29.27 -6.01
CA ALA A 247 14.96 -28.80 -4.64
C ALA A 247 14.56 -27.32 -4.49
N VAL A 248 14.94 -26.45 -5.43
CA VAL A 248 14.51 -25.05 -5.46
C VAL A 248 12.98 -24.95 -5.41
N ARG A 249 12.28 -25.69 -6.27
CA ARG A 249 10.80 -25.69 -6.29
C ARG A 249 10.18 -26.18 -4.98
N ASN A 250 10.75 -27.20 -4.36
CA ASN A 250 10.27 -27.69 -3.07
C ASN A 250 10.40 -26.62 -1.98
N HIS A 251 11.55 -25.95 -1.89
CA HIS A 251 11.75 -24.85 -0.95
C HIS A 251 10.80 -23.67 -1.23
N LEU A 252 10.60 -23.31 -2.50
CA LEU A 252 9.64 -22.27 -2.86
C LEU A 252 8.20 -22.64 -2.51
N SER A 253 7.81 -23.90 -2.72
CA SER A 253 6.47 -24.38 -2.36
C SER A 253 6.28 -24.38 -0.85
N GLN A 254 7.26 -24.87 -0.09
CA GLN A 254 7.24 -24.90 1.37
C GLN A 254 7.17 -23.48 1.93
N GLY A 255 8.07 -22.60 1.48
CA GLY A 255 8.11 -21.21 1.91
C GLY A 255 6.84 -20.45 1.58
N LYS A 256 6.26 -20.63 0.38
CA LYS A 256 4.96 -20.04 0.03
C LYS A 256 3.82 -20.58 0.90
N HIS A 257 3.83 -21.86 1.25
CA HIS A 257 2.82 -22.45 2.12
C HIS A 257 2.92 -21.96 3.57
N GLU A 258 4.14 -21.87 4.10
CA GLU A 258 4.41 -21.35 5.44
C GLU A 258 4.10 -19.86 5.53
N LEU A 259 4.46 -19.05 4.52
CA LEU A 259 4.09 -17.63 4.46
C LEU A 259 2.57 -17.42 4.32
N ARG A 260 1.86 -18.27 3.55
CA ARG A 260 0.39 -18.24 3.48
C ARG A 260 -0.30 -18.56 4.81
N LYS A 261 0.29 -19.42 5.64
CA LYS A 261 -0.22 -19.71 7.00
C LYS A 261 -0.04 -18.53 7.94
N VAL A 262 0.98 -17.71 7.72
CA VAL A 262 1.34 -16.56 8.56
C VAL A 262 0.62 -15.27 8.12
N GLY A 263 0.16 -15.17 6.88
CA GLY A 263 -0.73 -14.09 6.45
C GLY A 263 -1.17 -14.24 5.00
N LYS A 264 -2.44 -13.96 4.71
CA LYS A 264 -2.98 -13.91 3.34
C LYS A 264 -2.33 -12.83 2.46
N ASP A 265 -1.50 -11.95 3.02
CA ASP A 265 -1.10 -10.70 2.36
C ASP A 265 0.33 -10.65 1.82
N LEU A 266 1.21 -11.61 2.15
CA LEU A 266 2.64 -11.50 1.79
C LEU A 266 2.98 -11.88 0.33
N LEU A 267 2.06 -12.52 -0.41
CA LEU A 267 2.27 -12.91 -1.81
C LEU A 267 1.71 -11.90 -2.83
N HIS A 268 1.15 -10.78 -2.36
CA HIS A 268 0.64 -9.72 -3.23
C HIS A 268 1.62 -8.56 -3.45
N TYR A 269 2.81 -8.60 -2.83
CA TYR A 269 3.78 -7.50 -2.85
C TYR A 269 5.16 -7.85 -3.44
N ALA A 270 5.27 -8.99 -4.14
CA ALA A 270 6.18 -9.03 -5.29
C ALA A 270 5.42 -8.29 -6.40
#